data_AF-A0A2M7UZM5-F1
#
_entry.id   AF-A0A2M7UZM5-F1
#
_cell.length_a   1.000
_cell.length_b   1.000
_cell.length_c   1.000
_cell.angle_alpha   90.00
_cell.angle_beta   90.00
_cell.angle_gamma   90.00
#
_symmetry.space_group_name_H-M   'P 1'
#
loop_
_entity.id
_entity.type
_entity.pdbx_description
1 polymer ?
#
loop_
_entity_poly.entity_id
_entity_poly.type
_entity_poly.pdbx_seq_one_letter_code
_entity_poly.pdbx_strand_id
1 'polypeptide(L)'
;MYQLLKLLKESKIVKDLDILNFVDEEDIQVIYIKAILIDNSVLYIRELNTLTENKYSYHWQTKTEKLICRWDNAPHYPQIKTFPHHKHEKTSENVLPSEEISLEQVLKTISKRIKKKKI
;
A
#
# COMPACT_ATOMS: atom_id res chain seq x y z
N MET A 1 11.75 -8.79 -4.78
CA MET A 1 10.34 -9.08 -4.38
C MET A 1 10.13 -9.98 -3.14
N TYR A 2 10.95 -11.02 -2.91
CA TYR A 2 10.71 -12.01 -1.84
C TYR A 2 10.54 -11.44 -0.43
N GLN A 3 11.28 -10.37 -0.10
CA GLN A 3 11.19 -9.71 1.21
C GLN A 3 9.79 -9.10 1.47
N LEU A 4 9.13 -8.58 0.43
CA LEU A 4 7.77 -8.03 0.52
C LEU A 4 6.76 -9.14 0.89
N LEU A 5 6.84 -10.26 0.18
CA LEU A 5 5.97 -11.42 0.44
C LEU A 5 6.21 -11.99 1.83
N LYS A 6 7.47 -12.06 2.27
CA LYS A 6 7.84 -12.48 3.62
C LYS A 6 7.22 -11.56 4.68
N LEU A 7 7.35 -10.25 4.50
CA LEU A 7 6.79 -9.23 5.39
C LEU A 7 5.26 -9.39 5.54
N LEU A 8 4.55 -9.63 4.44
CA LEU A 8 3.10 -9.86 4.46
C LEU A 8 2.74 -11.17 5.18
N LYS A 9 3.45 -12.26 4.90
CA LYS A 9 3.20 -13.58 5.52
C LYS A 9 3.49 -13.59 7.02
N GLU A 10 4.49 -12.83 7.48
CA GLU A 10 4.87 -12.75 8.89
C GLU A 10 4.04 -11.70 9.67
N SER A 11 3.27 -10.87 8.97
CA SER A 11 2.48 -9.80 9.58
C SER A 11 1.25 -10.34 10.31
N LYS A 12 1.18 -10.08 11.63
CA LYS A 12 0.04 -10.47 12.49
C LYS A 12 -1.30 -9.84 12.12
N ILE A 13 -1.31 -8.82 11.24
CA ILE A 13 -2.54 -8.15 10.81
C ILE A 13 -3.03 -8.63 9.44
N VAL A 14 -2.23 -9.41 8.72
CA VAL A 14 -2.62 -10.04 7.45
C VAL A 14 -3.28 -11.36 7.79
N LYS A 15 -4.53 -11.53 7.35
CA LYS A 15 -5.33 -12.75 7.53
C LYS A 15 -5.14 -13.69 6.35
N ASP A 16 -5.14 -13.14 5.14
CA ASP A 16 -5.02 -13.90 3.90
C ASP A 16 -4.40 -13.03 2.80
N LEU A 17 -3.87 -13.65 1.76
CA LEU A 17 -3.26 -12.94 0.63
C LEU A 17 -3.50 -13.66 -0.71
N ASP A 18 -3.85 -12.87 -1.72
CA ASP A 18 -3.89 -13.28 -3.12
C ASP A 18 -2.80 -12.54 -3.89
N ILE A 19 -1.94 -13.29 -4.59
CA ILE A 19 -0.99 -12.72 -5.54
C ILE A 19 -1.72 -12.58 -6.89
N LEU A 20 -2.02 -11.34 -7.27
CA LEU A 20 -2.79 -11.03 -8.48
C LEU A 20 -1.88 -10.88 -9.70
N ASN A 21 -0.64 -10.42 -9.50
CA ASN A 21 0.37 -10.37 -10.55
C ASN A 21 1.77 -10.47 -9.92
N PHE A 22 2.69 -11.15 -10.60
CA PHE A 22 4.08 -11.31 -10.19
C PHE A 22 4.96 -11.47 -11.42
N VAL A 23 5.86 -10.52 -11.62
CA VAL A 23 6.90 -10.53 -12.66
C VAL A 23 8.21 -10.21 -11.96
N ASP A 24 9.22 -11.08 -12.08
CA ASP A 24 10.52 -10.91 -11.45
C ASP A 24 11.61 -11.21 -12.50
N GLU A 25 11.81 -10.25 -13.38
CA GLU A 25 12.80 -10.28 -14.46
C GLU A 25 13.94 -9.30 -14.13
N GLU A 26 15.05 -9.40 -14.86
CA GLU A 26 16.28 -8.60 -14.62
C GLU A 26 16.01 -7.08 -14.62
N ASP A 27 15.26 -6.59 -15.62
CA ASP A 27 15.01 -5.16 -15.83
C ASP A 27 13.66 -4.68 -15.28
N ILE A 28 12.77 -5.61 -14.91
CA ILE A 28 11.41 -5.29 -14.47
C ILE A 28 10.91 -6.24 -13.39
N GLN A 29 10.46 -5.62 -12.31
CA GLN A 29 9.86 -6.28 -11.17
C GLN A 29 8.47 -5.69 -10.93
N VAL A 30 7.44 -6.51 -11.07
CA VAL A 30 6.04 -6.13 -10.79
C VAL A 30 5.47 -7.05 -9.74
N ILE A 31 4.83 -6.48 -8.73
CA ILE A 31 4.03 -7.23 -7.77
C ILE A 31 2.70 -6.54 -7.58
N TYR A 32 1.63 -7.32 -7.66
CA TYR A 32 0.29 -6.90 -7.30
C TYR A 32 -0.32 -7.91 -6.35
N ILE A 33 -0.61 -7.48 -5.13
CA ILE A 33 -1.17 -8.33 -4.07
C ILE A 33 -2.45 -7.71 -3.54
N LYS A 34 -3.40 -8.57 -3.24
CA LYS A 34 -4.53 -8.25 -2.38
C LYS A 34 -4.33 -8.95 -1.03
N ALA A 35 -4.18 -8.18 0.04
CA ALA A 35 -4.10 -8.69 1.40
C ALA A 35 -5.42 -8.43 2.13
N ILE A 36 -6.05 -9.49 2.64
CA ILE A 36 -7.18 -9.39 3.56
C ILE A 36 -6.62 -9.23 4.96
N LEU A 37 -7.06 -8.22 5.70
CA LEU A 37 -6.59 -7.95 7.05
C LEU A 37 -7.52 -8.55 8.12
N ILE A 38 -7.03 -8.64 9.35
CA ILE A 38 -7.75 -9.26 10.48
C ILE A 38 -9.08 -8.57 10.87
N ASP A 39 -9.30 -7.32 10.47
CA ASP A 39 -10.57 -6.60 10.63
C ASP A 39 -11.47 -6.68 9.38
N ASN A 40 -11.11 -7.55 8.44
CA ASN A 40 -11.71 -7.75 7.11
C ASN A 40 -11.58 -6.53 6.17
N SER A 41 -10.82 -5.50 6.53
CA SER A 41 -10.39 -4.50 5.56
C SER A 41 -9.41 -5.11 4.56
N VAL A 42 -9.25 -4.47 3.40
CA VAL A 42 -8.43 -4.98 2.30
C VAL A 42 -7.34 -3.98 1.98
N LEU A 43 -6.11 -4.45 1.85
CA LEU A 43 -4.96 -3.69 1.40
C LEU A 43 -4.50 -4.24 0.05
N TYR A 44 -4.65 -3.45 -1.01
CA TYR A 44 -4.04 -3.70 -2.30
C TYR A 44 -2.64 -3.09 -2.33
N ILE A 45 -1.67 -3.87 -2.77
CA ILE A 45 -0.24 -3.50 -2.82
C ILE A 45 0.22 -3.66 -4.24
N ARG A 46 0.63 -2.56 -4.86
CA ARG A 46 1.27 -2.56 -6.18
C ARG A 46 2.65 -1.95 -6.06
N GLU A 47 3.67 -2.67 -6.45
CA GLU A 47 5.02 -2.12 -6.67
C GLU A 47 5.49 -2.48 -8.08
N LEU A 48 6.11 -1.51 -8.75
CA LEU A 48 6.77 -1.65 -10.03
C LEU A 48 8.17 -1.06 -9.87
N ASN A 49 9.18 -1.89 -10.03
CA ASN A 49 10.56 -1.45 -10.10
C ASN A 49 11.11 -1.79 -11.48
N THR A 50 11.76 -0.80 -12.09
CA THR A 50 12.51 -0.94 -13.33
C THR A 50 13.89 -0.32 -13.12
N LEU A 51 14.74 -0.36 -14.15
CA LEU A 51 16.03 0.33 -14.11
C LEU A 51 15.93 1.85 -13.83
N THR A 52 14.82 2.49 -14.18
CA THR A 52 14.66 3.95 -14.13
C THR A 52 13.53 4.44 -13.23
N GLU A 53 12.62 3.56 -12.83
CA GLU A 53 11.43 3.92 -12.07
C GLU A 53 11.23 2.98 -10.88
N ASN A 54 10.87 3.56 -9.74
CA ASN A 54 10.27 2.86 -8.61
C ASN A 54 8.89 3.47 -8.37
N LYS A 55 7.83 2.69 -8.61
CA LYS A 55 6.43 3.11 -8.44
C LYS A 55 5.75 2.23 -7.41
N TYR A 56 4.95 2.83 -6.55
CA TYR A 56 4.13 2.11 -5.60
C TYR A 56 2.71 2.68 -5.47
N SER A 57 1.79 1.81 -5.09
CA SER A 57 0.45 2.16 -4.64
C SER A 57 0.01 1.19 -3.54
N TYR A 58 -0.31 1.74 -2.36
CA TYR A 58 -0.84 0.97 -1.24
C TYR A 58 -2.26 1.45 -0.93
N HIS A 59 -3.26 0.76 -1.49
CA HIS A 59 -4.67 1.14 -1.37
C HIS A 59 -5.35 0.34 -0.27
N TRP A 60 -5.67 1.01 0.83
CA TRP A 60 -6.37 0.42 1.97
C TRP A 60 -7.84 0.86 2.01
N GLN A 61 -8.74 -0.13 2.00
CA GLN A 61 -10.18 0.09 1.97
C GLN A 61 -10.93 -0.82 2.93
N THR A 62 -12.17 -0.45 3.25
CA THR A 62 -13.08 -1.30 4.02
C THR A 62 -13.46 -2.56 3.21
N LYS A 63 -14.08 -3.53 3.89
CA LYS A 63 -14.71 -4.69 3.23
C LYS A 63 -15.79 -4.32 2.20
N THR A 64 -16.34 -3.11 2.30
CA THR A 64 -17.37 -2.57 1.40
C THR A 64 -16.77 -1.58 0.40
N GLU A 65 -15.46 -1.71 0.11
CA GLU A 65 -14.74 -0.96 -0.92
C GLU A 65 -14.68 0.56 -0.69
N LYS A 66 -14.95 1.03 0.53
CA LYS A 66 -14.78 2.45 0.86
C LYS A 66 -13.31 2.71 1.16
N LEU A 67 -12.71 3.67 0.45
CA LEU A 67 -11.33 4.08 0.68
C LEU A 67 -11.15 4.53 2.15
N ILE A 68 -10.10 4.01 2.79
CA ILE A 68 -9.66 4.48 4.10
C ILE A 68 -8.44 5.38 3.89
N CYS A 69 -7.43 4.87 3.20
CA CYS A 69 -6.22 5.59 2.84
C CYS A 69 -5.56 4.94 1.63
N ARG A 70 -5.00 5.71 0.72
CA ARG A 70 -4.11 5.21 -0.33
C ARG A 70 -2.83 6.01 -0.33
N TRP A 71 -1.68 5.35 -0.35
CA TRP A 71 -0.38 6.01 -0.50
C TRP A 71 0.15 5.73 -1.89
N ASP A 72 0.57 6.76 -2.61
CA ASP A 72 1.03 6.68 -3.99
C ASP A 72 2.27 7.57 -4.19
N ASN A 73 3.04 7.26 -5.23
CA ASN A 73 4.10 8.14 -5.75
C ASN A 73 3.93 8.46 -7.25
N ALA A 74 2.74 8.27 -7.80
CA ALA A 74 2.45 8.71 -9.16
C ALA A 74 2.57 10.24 -9.25
N PRO A 75 3.23 10.81 -10.28
CA PRO A 75 3.59 12.23 -10.34
C PRO A 75 2.41 13.14 -10.73
N HIS A 76 1.23 12.94 -10.14
CA HIS A 76 0.00 13.66 -10.48
C HIS A 76 -0.11 15.06 -9.83
N TYR A 77 0.60 15.31 -8.74
CA TYR A 77 0.42 16.51 -7.88
C TYR A 77 1.73 17.28 -7.67
N PRO A 78 2.30 17.92 -8.71
CA PRO A 78 3.59 18.61 -8.64
C PRO A 78 3.69 19.71 -7.57
N GLN A 79 2.55 20.31 -7.19
CA GLN A 79 2.47 21.34 -6.18
C GLN A 79 2.46 20.83 -4.73
N ILE A 80 2.41 19.51 -4.51
CA ILE A 80 2.41 18.95 -3.16
C ILE A 80 3.83 19.00 -2.57
N LYS A 81 3.94 19.35 -1.28
CA LYS A 81 5.24 19.52 -0.61
C LYS A 81 6.14 18.28 -0.69
N THR A 82 5.55 17.09 -0.71
CA THR A 82 6.25 15.80 -0.69
C THR A 82 6.34 15.15 -2.06
N PHE A 83 6.21 15.93 -3.15
CA PHE A 83 6.19 15.40 -4.52
C PHE A 83 7.37 14.44 -4.80
N PRO A 84 7.11 13.27 -5.43
CA PRO A 84 5.83 12.82 -5.98
C PRO A 84 4.92 12.08 -4.98
N HIS A 85 5.40 11.90 -3.75
CA HIS A 85 4.73 11.12 -2.72
C HIS A 85 3.53 11.87 -2.15
N HIS A 86 2.42 11.17 -2.04
CA HIS A 86 1.19 11.70 -1.49
C HIS A 86 0.33 10.58 -0.93
N LYS A 87 -0.73 10.97 -0.22
CA LYS A 87 -1.78 10.03 0.17
C LYS A 87 -3.16 10.60 -0.09
N HIS A 88 -4.09 9.73 -0.42
CA HIS A 88 -5.52 10.01 -0.45
C HIS A 88 -6.15 9.53 0.86
N GLU A 89 -6.95 10.35 1.54
CA GLU A 89 -7.59 9.97 2.80
C GLU A 89 -9.12 10.03 2.72
N LYS A 90 -9.79 8.90 3.01
CA LYS A 90 -11.25 8.67 2.92
C LYS A 90 -11.88 8.78 1.52
N THR A 91 -11.40 9.68 0.67
CA THR A 91 -11.84 9.83 -0.74
C THR A 91 -10.64 10.04 -1.65
N SER A 92 -10.80 9.82 -2.95
CA SER A 92 -9.72 9.98 -3.93
C SER A 92 -9.40 11.44 -4.23
N GLU A 93 -10.29 12.36 -3.92
CA GLU A 93 -10.13 13.80 -4.13
C GLU A 93 -9.38 14.47 -2.96
N ASN A 94 -9.42 13.87 -1.77
CA ASN A 94 -8.76 14.40 -0.59
C ASN A 94 -7.29 13.97 -0.54
N VAL A 95 -6.45 14.72 -1.28
CA VAL A 95 -5.02 14.50 -1.42
C VAL A 95 -4.25 15.27 -0.36
N LEU A 96 -3.38 14.58 0.38
CA LEU A 96 -2.59 15.14 1.47
C LEU A 96 -1.09 14.83 1.27
N PRO A 97 -0.20 15.72 1.73
CA PRO A 97 1.22 15.43 1.79
C PRO A 97 1.49 14.15 2.59
N SER A 98 2.39 13.34 2.07
CA SER A 98 2.94 12.16 2.72
C SER A 98 4.31 11.96 2.15
N GLU A 99 5.32 11.89 3.02
CA GLU A 99 6.65 11.44 2.60
C GLU A 99 6.56 10.04 1.98
N GLU A 100 7.64 9.66 1.30
CA GLU A 100 7.84 8.28 0.86
C GLU A 100 7.58 7.30 2.01
N ILE A 101 6.91 6.18 1.68
CA ILE A 101 6.49 5.20 2.68
C ILE A 101 6.76 3.78 2.18
N SER A 102 7.30 2.94 3.06
CA SER A 102 7.47 1.52 2.82
C SER A 102 6.22 0.72 3.20
N LEU A 103 6.07 -0.49 2.64
CA LEU A 103 5.00 -1.41 3.05
C LEU A 103 5.02 -1.71 4.57
N GLU A 104 6.20 -1.83 5.18
CA GLU A 104 6.31 -2.05 6.64
C GLU A 104 5.70 -0.88 7.43
N GLN A 105 5.99 0.36 7.02
CA GLN A 105 5.41 1.55 7.64
C GLN A 105 3.89 1.62 7.43
N VAL A 106 3.40 1.21 6.25
CA VAL A 106 1.96 1.08 5.97
C VAL A 106 1.32 0.06 6.92
N LEU A 107 1.85 -1.17 7.00
CA LEU A 107 1.32 -2.21 7.89
C LEU A 107 1.35 -1.76 9.36
N LYS A 108 2.41 -1.08 9.80
CA LYS A 108 2.50 -0.51 11.15
C LYS A 108 1.42 0.55 11.40
N THR A 109 1.16 1.41 10.42
CA THR A 109 0.11 2.44 10.49
C THR A 109 -1.28 1.82 10.59
N ILE A 110 -1.56 0.81 9.76
CA ILE A 110 -2.83 0.09 9.77
C ILE A 110 -3.00 -0.68 11.09
N SER A 111 -1.97 -1.38 11.56
CA SER A 111 -1.97 -2.11 12.84
C SER A 111 -2.34 -1.19 14.01
N LYS A 112 -1.75 0.01 14.07
CA LYS A 112 -2.10 1.01 15.08
C LYS A 112 -3.57 1.45 14.98
N ARG A 113 -4.09 1.66 13.76
CA ARG A 113 -5.50 2.06 13.55
C ARG A 113 -6.48 0.94 13.93
N ILE A 114 -6.17 -0.32 13.60
CA ILE A 114 -7.00 -1.47 13.98
C ILE A 114 -7.04 -1.63 15.51
N LYS A 115 -5.89 -1.51 16.19
CA LYS A 115 -5.82 -1.60 17.66
C LYS A 115 -6.67 -0.53 18.36
N LYS A 116 -6.67 0.71 17.85
CA LYS A 116 -7.47 1.81 18.41
C LYS A 116 -8.98 1.62 18.27
N LYS A 117 -9.46 0.84 17.30
CA LYS A 117 -10.89 0.54 17.13
C LYS A 117 -11.40 -0.59 18.03
N LYS A 118 -10.51 -1.35 18.66
CA LYS A 118 -10.85 -2.48 19.55
C LYS A 118 -11.00 -2.07 21.02
N ILE A 119 -10.81 -0.79 21.34
CA ILE A 119 -11.01 -0.17 22.65
C ILE A 119 -12.25 0.74 22.51
#